data_AF-A0A9D2FX31-F1
#
_entry.id   AF-A0A9D2FX31-F1
#
_cell.length_a   1.000
_cell.length_b   1.000
_cell.length_c   1.000
_cell.angle_alpha   90.00
_cell.angle_beta   90.00
_cell.angle_gamma   90.00
#
_symmetry.space_group_name_H-M   'P 1'
#
loop_
_entity.id
_entity.type
_entity.pdbx_description
1 polymer ?
#
loop_
_entity_poly.entity_id
_entity_poly.type
_entity_poly.pdbx_seq_one_letter_code
_entity_poly.pdbx_strand_id
1 'polypeptide(L)'
;MNSYKVLKFDEAFVYLIQDGKIKKVARDLFDFDIKLGDTVDYIQDGDIVVVLPSQKATDKVVYDEASTKSALLQGILNLFLETLAIHNNDLGNLKKIFSQLLVTLFMAWSLIGVILIEFLLLLESLIVFVWWLLVKGVRSLHLVDNSRRYMAYRKEKKATQNRENREEEERLLRLALAQEKTKQTETKATDDASASEEQAPTSKEDTEEN
;
A
#
# COMPACT_ATOMS: atom_id res chain seq x y z
N MET A 1 -11.71 -40.61 -20.93
CA MET A 1 -12.39 -41.40 -19.88
C MET A 1 -13.22 -42.47 -20.57
N ASN A 2 -13.01 -43.74 -20.22
CA ASN A 2 -13.68 -44.89 -20.85
C ASN A 2 -14.93 -45.25 -20.03
N SER A 3 -15.90 -44.36 -20.06
CA SER A 3 -17.15 -44.51 -19.30
C SER A 3 -18.17 -45.27 -20.15
N TYR A 4 -18.69 -46.37 -19.60
CA TYR A 4 -19.70 -47.21 -20.22
C TYR A 4 -21.00 -47.13 -19.42
N LYS A 5 -22.14 -47.21 -20.10
CA LYS A 5 -23.45 -47.30 -19.47
C LYS A 5 -23.85 -48.77 -19.32
N VAL A 6 -24.44 -49.13 -18.19
CA VAL A 6 -24.98 -50.47 -17.95
C VAL A 6 -26.28 -50.61 -18.75
N LEU A 7 -26.27 -51.48 -19.75
CA LEU A 7 -27.41 -51.74 -20.62
C LEU A 7 -28.31 -52.85 -20.07
N LYS A 8 -27.68 -53.91 -19.54
CA LYS A 8 -28.35 -55.07 -18.96
C LYS A 8 -27.35 -55.81 -18.07
N PHE A 9 -27.82 -56.49 -17.04
CA PHE A 9 -27.03 -57.45 -16.28
C PHE A 9 -27.88 -58.68 -15.97
N ASP A 10 -27.22 -59.82 -15.94
CA ASP A 10 -27.75 -61.10 -15.48
C ASP A 10 -26.86 -61.60 -14.32
N GLU A 11 -27.14 -62.76 -13.74
CA GLU A 11 -26.41 -63.27 -12.56
C GLU A 11 -24.90 -63.50 -12.82
N ALA A 12 -24.52 -63.82 -14.07
CA ALA A 12 -23.14 -64.12 -14.43
C ALA A 12 -22.40 -62.97 -15.15
N PHE A 13 -23.12 -62.07 -15.82
CA PHE A 13 -22.51 -61.08 -16.73
C PHE A 13 -23.23 -59.73 -16.73
N VAL A 14 -22.44 -58.68 -16.94
CA VAL A 14 -22.89 -57.30 -17.11
C VAL A 14 -22.56 -56.84 -18.52
N TYR A 15 -23.55 -56.28 -19.22
CA TYR A 15 -23.44 -55.74 -20.55
C TYR A 15 -23.34 -54.22 -20.48
N LEU A 16 -22.19 -53.71 -20.92
CA LEU A 16 -21.80 -52.32 -20.91
C LEU A 16 -21.88 -51.76 -22.33
N ILE A 17 -22.40 -50.54 -22.51
CA ILE A 17 -22.49 -49.87 -23.80
C ILE A 17 -21.77 -48.53 -23.77
N GLN A 18 -20.95 -48.26 -24.79
CA GLN A 18 -20.33 -46.96 -25.04
C GLN A 18 -20.39 -46.68 -26.54
N ASP A 19 -20.99 -45.56 -26.93
CA ASP A 19 -21.08 -45.08 -28.32
C ASP A 19 -21.51 -46.16 -29.35
N GLY A 20 -22.49 -46.99 -28.96
CA GLY A 20 -23.04 -48.06 -29.80
C GLY A 20 -22.27 -49.39 -29.80
N LYS A 21 -21.13 -49.48 -29.09
CA LYS A 21 -20.38 -50.73 -28.91
C LYS A 21 -20.72 -51.39 -27.58
N ILE A 22 -21.06 -52.68 -27.61
CA ILE A 22 -21.40 -53.46 -26.42
C ILE A 22 -20.17 -54.27 -25.97
N LYS A 23 -19.84 -54.19 -24.68
CA LYS A 23 -18.84 -55.02 -24.01
C LYS A 23 -19.52 -55.90 -22.97
N LYS A 24 -19.11 -57.17 -22.92
CA LYS A 24 -19.57 -58.14 -21.92
C LYS A 24 -18.48 -58.30 -20.86
N VAL A 25 -18.83 -58.10 -19.59
CA VAL A 25 -17.93 -58.15 -18.43
C VAL A 25 -18.51 -59.13 -17.41
N ALA A 26 -17.67 -59.86 -16.67
CA ALA A 26 -18.13 -60.77 -15.61
C ALA A 26 -18.74 -59.97 -14.44
N ARG A 27 -19.82 -60.47 -13.82
CA ARG A 27 -20.46 -59.80 -12.68
C ARG A 27 -19.54 -59.70 -11.45
N ASP A 28 -18.65 -60.66 -11.28
CA ASP A 28 -17.70 -60.73 -10.16
C ASP A 28 -16.70 -59.56 -10.11
N LEU A 29 -16.48 -58.89 -11.24
CA LEU A 29 -15.63 -57.68 -11.34
C LEU A 29 -16.29 -56.43 -10.74
N PHE A 30 -17.55 -56.53 -10.34
CA PHE A 30 -18.31 -55.44 -9.77
C PHE A 30 -18.58 -55.78 -8.30
N ASP A 31 -17.83 -55.14 -7.41
CA ASP A 31 -17.96 -55.25 -5.95
C ASP A 31 -19.07 -54.35 -5.36
N PHE A 32 -19.89 -53.75 -6.23
CA PHE A 32 -21.00 -52.86 -5.88
C PHE A 32 -22.33 -53.28 -6.50
N ASP A 33 -23.41 -52.70 -5.98
CA ASP A 33 -24.76 -52.86 -6.51
C ASP A 33 -24.93 -52.06 -7.80
N ILE A 34 -25.18 -52.75 -8.90
CA ILE A 34 -25.36 -52.15 -10.23
C ILE A 34 -26.85 -52.03 -10.53
N LYS A 35 -27.29 -50.88 -11.04
CA LYS A 35 -28.63 -50.68 -11.59
C LYS A 35 -28.60 -50.43 -13.09
N LEU A 36 -29.74 -50.65 -13.73
CA LEU A 36 -29.91 -50.42 -15.16
C LEU A 36 -29.72 -48.92 -15.46
N GLY A 37 -28.79 -48.60 -16.37
CA GLY A 37 -28.52 -47.23 -16.76
C GLY A 37 -27.44 -46.50 -15.94
N ASP A 38 -26.83 -47.17 -14.96
CA ASP A 38 -25.65 -46.65 -14.25
C ASP A 38 -24.47 -46.49 -15.21
N THR A 39 -23.62 -45.51 -14.93
CA THR A 39 -22.39 -45.29 -15.70
C THR A 39 -21.23 -45.85 -14.90
N VAL A 40 -20.37 -46.64 -15.53
CA VAL A 40 -19.21 -47.28 -14.91
C VAL A 40 -17.97 -47.00 -15.74
N ASP A 41 -16.85 -46.78 -15.08
CA ASP A 41 -15.56 -46.62 -15.73
C ASP A 41 -14.89 -47.99 -15.80
N TYR A 42 -14.61 -48.43 -17.03
CA TYR A 42 -13.94 -49.69 -17.30
C TYR A 42 -12.49 -49.43 -17.67
N ILE A 43 -11.57 -49.94 -16.84
CA ILE A 43 -10.13 -49.81 -17.03
C ILE A 43 -9.54 -51.21 -17.15
N GLN A 44 -8.80 -51.44 -18.23
CA GLN A 44 -8.08 -52.69 -18.47
C GLN A 44 -6.62 -52.35 -18.73
N ASP A 45 -5.74 -52.83 -17.85
CA ASP A 45 -4.30 -52.69 -17.98
C ASP A 45 -3.64 -54.07 -17.80
N GLY A 46 -3.19 -54.66 -18.91
CA GLY A 46 -2.72 -56.04 -18.96
C GLY A 46 -3.76 -57.04 -18.46
N ASP A 47 -3.41 -57.77 -17.39
CA ASP A 47 -4.26 -58.78 -16.75
C ASP A 47 -5.23 -58.19 -15.70
N ILE A 48 -5.11 -56.91 -15.37
CA ILE A 48 -5.93 -56.27 -14.34
C ILE A 48 -7.12 -55.58 -15.01
N VAL A 49 -8.31 -56.02 -14.63
CA VAL A 49 -9.58 -55.39 -15.03
C VAL A 49 -10.21 -54.79 -13.79
N VAL A 50 -10.43 -53.47 -13.81
CA VAL A 50 -11.10 -52.75 -12.72
C VAL A 50 -12.31 -52.03 -13.27
N VAL A 51 -13.44 -52.19 -12.59
CA VAL A 51 -14.68 -51.48 -12.90
C VAL A 51 -15.05 -50.62 -11.71
N LEU A 52 -15.25 -49.32 -11.94
CA LEU A 52 -15.64 -48.38 -10.89
C LEU A 52 -17.00 -47.75 -11.23
N PRO A 53 -17.83 -47.42 -10.23
CA PRO A 53 -19.01 -46.60 -10.47
C PRO A 53 -18.54 -45.22 -10.95
N SER A 54 -18.92 -44.85 -12.17
CA SER A 54 -18.60 -43.55 -12.72
C SER A 54 -19.45 -42.53 -11.98
N GLN A 55 -18.79 -41.76 -11.12
CA GLN A 55 -19.44 -40.68 -10.41
C GLN A 55 -19.83 -39.64 -11.46
N LYS A 56 -21.10 -39.67 -11.89
CA LYS A 56 -21.69 -38.50 -12.54
C LYS A 56 -21.43 -37.34 -11.60
N ALA A 57 -20.82 -36.30 -12.15
CA ALA A 57 -20.54 -35.04 -11.50
C ALA A 57 -21.81 -34.42 -10.89
N THR A 58 -22.19 -34.91 -9.70
CA THR A 58 -22.96 -34.19 -8.69
C THR A 58 -22.04 -33.64 -7.63
N ASP A 59 -20.78 -33.41 -8.00
CA ASP A 59 -19.88 -32.59 -7.24
C ASP A 59 -19.10 -31.75 -8.24
N LYS A 60 -19.49 -30.48 -8.39
CA LYS A 60 -18.63 -29.48 -9.02
C LYS A 60 -17.48 -29.21 -8.06
N VAL A 61 -16.59 -30.18 -7.96
CA VAL A 61 -15.27 -30.02 -7.38
C VAL A 61 -14.44 -29.32 -8.43
N VAL A 62 -14.55 -27.98 -8.44
CA VAL A 62 -13.65 -27.10 -9.17
C VAL A 62 -12.40 -26.92 -8.30
N TYR A 63 -11.45 -27.83 -8.46
CA TYR A 63 -10.02 -27.52 -8.34
C TYR A 63 -9.50 -27.59 -9.79
N ASP A 64 -8.73 -26.69 -10.35
CA ASP A 64 -7.95 -25.56 -9.89
C ASP A 64 -7.61 -24.79 -11.18
N GLU A 65 -7.68 -23.46 -11.15
CA GLU A 65 -6.64 -22.59 -11.70
C GLU A 65 -7.11 -21.13 -11.54
N ALA A 66 -6.33 -20.39 -10.76
CA ALA A 66 -6.38 -18.93 -10.55
C ALA A 66 -7.53 -18.36 -9.68
N SER A 67 -7.50 -18.57 -8.36
CA SER A 67 -8.14 -17.62 -7.44
C SER A 67 -7.62 -17.72 -6.00
N THR A 68 -6.47 -17.08 -5.74
CA THR A 68 -5.96 -16.83 -4.39
C THR A 68 -6.86 -15.89 -3.56
N LYS A 69 -7.96 -15.37 -4.12
CA LYS A 69 -9.00 -14.61 -3.40
C LYS A 69 -10.05 -15.51 -2.73
N SER A 70 -10.01 -16.82 -3.02
CA SER A 70 -11.02 -17.78 -2.60
C SER A 70 -10.76 -18.41 -1.23
N ALA A 71 -9.55 -18.37 -0.63
CA ALA A 71 -9.32 -19.08 0.64
C ALA A 71 -10.14 -18.51 1.82
N LEU A 72 -10.26 -17.19 1.92
CA LEU A 72 -11.08 -16.54 2.95
C LEU A 72 -12.57 -16.58 2.61
N LEU A 73 -12.91 -16.45 1.32
CA LEU A 73 -14.29 -16.51 0.87
C LEU A 73 -14.86 -17.94 0.93
N GLN A 74 -14.05 -18.95 0.61
CA GLN A 74 -14.33 -20.36 0.91
C GLN A 74 -14.27 -20.62 2.40
N GLY A 75 -13.38 -19.99 3.17
CA GLY A 75 -13.38 -20.14 4.63
C GLY A 75 -14.70 -19.66 5.24
N ILE A 76 -15.19 -18.50 4.82
CA ILE A 76 -16.48 -17.95 5.23
C ILE A 76 -17.63 -18.80 4.67
N LEU A 77 -17.59 -19.16 3.38
CA LEU A 77 -18.64 -19.99 2.76
C LEU A 77 -18.69 -21.38 3.39
N ASN A 78 -17.55 -21.98 3.70
CA ASN A 78 -17.43 -23.27 4.37
C ASN A 78 -17.89 -23.15 5.82
N LEU A 79 -17.64 -22.04 6.50
CA LEU A 79 -18.17 -21.80 7.85
C LEU A 79 -19.69 -21.60 7.83
N PHE A 80 -20.25 -20.94 6.79
CA PHE A 80 -21.69 -20.86 6.56
C PHE A 80 -22.30 -22.22 6.21
N LEU A 81 -21.67 -22.98 5.31
CA LEU A 81 -22.12 -24.30 4.91
C LEU A 81 -21.93 -25.33 6.01
N GLU A 82 -20.90 -25.25 6.85
CA GLU A 82 -20.67 -26.11 8.01
C GLU A 82 -21.67 -25.81 9.12
N THR A 83 -21.99 -24.53 9.34
CA THR A 83 -23.07 -24.13 10.27
C THR A 83 -24.45 -24.58 9.75
N LEU A 84 -24.66 -24.59 8.43
CA LEU A 84 -25.86 -25.16 7.79
C LEU A 84 -25.84 -26.70 7.74
N ALA A 85 -24.68 -27.32 7.54
CA ALA A 85 -24.47 -28.75 7.32
C ALA A 85 -24.42 -29.57 8.61
N ILE A 86 -23.95 -28.99 9.71
CA ILE A 86 -24.10 -29.55 11.07
C ILE A 86 -25.59 -29.68 11.44
N HIS A 87 -26.48 -28.97 10.75
CA HIS A 87 -27.93 -29.13 10.85
C HIS A 87 -28.59 -29.80 9.62
N ASN A 88 -27.79 -30.24 8.63
CA ASN A 88 -28.24 -30.86 7.39
C ASN A 88 -28.15 -32.40 7.43
N ASN A 89 -28.17 -33.01 8.62
CA ASN A 89 -28.54 -34.42 8.73
C ASN A 89 -30.07 -34.62 8.71
N ASP A 90 -30.83 -33.54 8.45
CA ASP A 90 -32.30 -33.48 8.51
C ASP A 90 -32.85 -32.74 7.27
N LEU A 91 -32.39 -33.11 6.05
CA LEU A 91 -32.82 -32.54 4.75
C LEU A 91 -34.35 -32.59 4.53
N GLY A 92 -35.11 -33.27 5.38
CA GLY A 92 -36.57 -33.28 5.35
C GLY A 92 -37.23 -32.01 5.91
N ASN A 93 -36.52 -31.18 6.68
CA ASN A 93 -37.13 -30.10 7.47
C ASN A 93 -36.52 -28.71 7.21
N LEU A 94 -36.54 -28.27 5.95
CA LEU A 94 -36.17 -26.92 5.49
C LEU A 94 -36.73 -25.77 6.35
N LYS A 95 -37.91 -25.96 6.93
CA LYS A 95 -38.56 -24.99 7.82
C LYS A 95 -37.76 -24.75 9.10
N LYS A 96 -37.10 -25.78 9.63
CA LYS A 96 -36.27 -25.72 10.83
C LYS A 96 -34.93 -25.04 10.56
N ILE A 97 -34.34 -25.28 9.39
CA ILE A 97 -33.12 -24.61 8.92
C ILE A 97 -33.37 -23.11 8.73
N PHE A 98 -34.49 -22.73 8.10
CA PHE A 98 -34.87 -21.31 7.97
C PHE A 98 -35.14 -20.66 9.32
N SER A 99 -35.85 -21.36 10.22
CA SER A 99 -36.10 -20.86 11.58
C SER A 99 -34.81 -20.68 12.37
N GLN A 100 -33.84 -21.59 12.23
CA GLN A 100 -32.56 -21.52 12.91
C GLN A 100 -31.65 -20.44 12.33
N LEU A 101 -31.70 -20.21 11.01
CA LEU A 101 -31.05 -19.08 10.36
C LEU A 101 -31.67 -17.76 10.82
N LEU A 102 -32.99 -17.66 10.95
CA LEU A 102 -33.65 -16.47 11.50
C LEU A 102 -33.27 -16.21 12.96
N VAL A 103 -33.16 -17.23 13.79
CA VAL A 103 -32.76 -17.10 15.21
C VAL A 103 -31.31 -16.65 15.33
N THR A 104 -30.39 -17.24 14.56
CA THR A 104 -28.97 -16.85 14.55
C THR A 104 -28.79 -15.44 13.96
N LEU A 105 -29.55 -15.10 12.93
CA LEU A 105 -29.57 -13.75 12.38
C LEU A 105 -30.12 -12.73 13.38
N PHE A 106 -31.16 -13.07 14.14
CA PHE A 106 -31.71 -12.20 15.18
C PHE A 106 -30.74 -12.01 16.36
N MET A 107 -30.03 -13.06 16.76
CA MET A 107 -28.92 -12.99 17.73
C MET A 107 -27.82 -12.03 17.25
N ALA A 108 -27.40 -12.15 16.00
CA ALA A 108 -26.42 -11.23 15.41
C ALA A 108 -26.99 -9.81 15.21
N TRP A 109 -28.27 -9.68 14.90
CA TRP A 109 -28.97 -8.41 14.73
C TRP A 109 -29.08 -7.63 16.04
N SER A 110 -29.15 -8.31 17.18
CA SER A 110 -29.11 -7.66 18.50
C SER A 110 -27.82 -6.87 18.72
N LEU A 111 -26.70 -7.27 18.11
CA LEU A 111 -25.45 -6.51 18.16
C LEU A 111 -25.48 -5.28 17.24
N ILE A 112 -26.27 -5.32 16.16
CA ILE A 112 -26.39 -4.20 15.20
C ILE A 112 -26.91 -2.94 15.89
N GLY A 113 -27.81 -3.07 16.86
CA GLY A 113 -28.36 -1.91 17.59
C GLY A 113 -27.29 -1.21 18.42
N VAL A 114 -26.39 -1.98 19.05
CA VAL A 114 -25.25 -1.45 19.79
C VAL A 114 -24.27 -0.76 18.85
N ILE A 115 -23.95 -1.40 17.71
CA ILE A 115 -23.13 -0.79 16.65
C ILE A 115 -23.75 0.52 16.16
N LEU A 116 -25.06 0.58 16.00
CA LEU A 116 -25.77 1.76 15.53
C LEU A 116 -25.67 2.90 16.54
N ILE A 117 -25.93 2.61 17.82
CA ILE A 117 -25.79 3.59 18.92
C ILE A 117 -24.35 4.10 19.02
N GLU A 118 -23.36 3.20 18.93
CA GLU A 118 -21.95 3.53 18.99
C GLU A 118 -21.56 4.42 17.81
N PHE A 119 -22.09 4.13 16.62
CA PHE A 119 -21.87 4.96 15.44
C PHE A 119 -22.51 6.35 15.59
N LEU A 120 -23.70 6.45 16.18
CA LEU A 120 -24.34 7.74 16.47
C LEU A 120 -23.52 8.57 17.48
N LEU A 121 -22.99 7.94 18.53
CA LEU A 121 -22.10 8.57 19.51
C LEU A 121 -20.78 9.01 18.86
N LEU A 122 -20.21 8.19 17.99
CA LEU A 122 -19.04 8.54 17.18
C LEU A 122 -19.34 9.72 16.27
N LEU A 123 -20.51 9.77 15.66
CA LEU A 123 -20.92 10.86 14.78
C LEU A 123 -21.09 12.17 15.56
N GLU A 124 -21.68 12.10 16.76
CA GLU A 124 -21.77 13.23 17.68
C GLU A 124 -20.38 13.75 18.06
N SER A 125 -19.47 12.85 18.45
CA SER A 125 -18.07 13.17 18.73
C SER A 125 -17.37 13.80 17.52
N LEU A 126 -17.61 13.25 16.32
CA LEU A 126 -17.03 13.74 15.07
C LEU A 126 -17.52 15.16 14.74
N ILE A 127 -18.79 15.47 14.97
CA ILE A 127 -19.34 16.82 14.76
C ILE A 127 -18.67 17.82 15.70
N VAL A 128 -18.53 17.50 16.99
CA VAL A 128 -17.83 18.35 17.96
C VAL A 128 -16.37 18.53 17.58
N PHE A 129 -15.71 17.46 17.11
CA PHE A 129 -14.34 17.51 16.64
C PHE A 129 -14.17 18.40 15.41
N VAL A 130 -15.06 18.28 14.42
CA VAL A 130 -15.06 19.14 13.22
C VAL A 130 -15.30 20.59 13.60
N TRP A 131 -16.23 20.86 14.52
CA TRP A 131 -16.48 22.21 15.03
C TRP A 131 -15.25 22.80 15.72
N TRP A 132 -14.63 22.03 16.62
CA TRP A 132 -13.39 22.43 17.30
C TRP A 132 -12.26 22.69 16.29
N LEU A 133 -12.12 21.82 15.29
CA LEU A 133 -11.13 21.95 14.22
C LEU A 133 -11.39 23.18 13.35
N LEU A 134 -12.65 23.49 13.05
CA LEU A 134 -13.04 24.71 12.32
C LEU A 134 -12.68 25.96 13.13
N VAL A 135 -13.08 26.03 14.40
CA VAL A 135 -12.82 27.17 15.28
C VAL A 135 -11.31 27.39 15.44
N LYS A 136 -10.55 26.31 15.63
CA LYS A 136 -9.08 26.36 15.71
C LYS A 136 -8.45 26.70 14.36
N GLY A 137 -8.99 26.17 13.27
CA GLY A 137 -8.55 26.39 11.90
C GLY A 137 -8.69 27.85 11.48
N VAL A 138 -9.84 28.48 11.72
CA VAL A 138 -10.07 29.92 11.44
C VAL A 138 -9.04 30.79 12.18
N ARG A 139 -8.76 30.47 13.45
CA ARG A 139 -7.75 31.20 14.23
C ARG A 139 -6.33 30.97 13.73
N SER A 140 -6.03 29.75 13.28
CA SER A 140 -4.74 29.39 12.67
C SER A 140 -4.53 30.10 11.33
N LEU A 141 -5.60 30.24 10.53
CA LEU A 141 -5.58 30.93 9.25
C LEU A 141 -5.29 32.42 9.44
N HIS A 142 -5.90 33.05 10.45
CA HIS A 142 -5.61 34.44 10.82
C HIS A 142 -4.17 34.63 11.35
N LEU A 143 -3.61 33.65 12.05
CA LEU A 143 -2.22 33.70 12.51
C LEU A 143 -1.23 33.54 11.34
N VAL A 144 -1.53 32.66 10.39
CA VAL A 144 -0.75 32.47 9.16
C VAL A 144 -0.73 33.75 8.32
N ASP A 145 -1.87 34.39 8.12
CA ASP A 145 -1.92 35.66 7.37
C ASP A 145 -1.13 36.77 8.06
N ASN A 146 -1.22 36.86 9.39
CA ASN A 146 -0.44 37.84 10.15
C ASN A 146 1.08 37.53 10.11
N SER A 147 1.46 36.25 10.13
CA SER A 147 2.86 35.82 10.01
C SER A 147 3.45 36.09 8.62
N ARG A 148 2.65 35.95 7.56
CA ARG A 148 3.05 36.30 6.19
C ARG A 148 3.36 37.79 6.06
N ARG A 149 2.54 38.66 6.68
CA ARG A 149 2.82 40.10 6.76
C ARG A 149 4.10 40.40 7.54
N TYR A 150 4.37 39.69 8.63
CA TYR A 150 5.62 39.83 9.39
C TYR A 150 6.87 39.41 8.60
N MET A 151 6.77 38.37 7.77
CA MET A 151 7.87 37.94 6.90
C MET A 151 8.16 38.97 5.79
N ALA A 152 7.14 39.67 5.28
CA ALA A 152 7.33 40.76 4.32
C ALA A 152 8.07 41.95 4.95
N TYR A 153 7.62 42.40 6.12
CA TYR A 153 8.29 43.48 6.87
C TYR A 153 9.76 43.17 7.21
N ARG A 154 10.07 41.91 7.56
CA ARG A 154 11.45 41.50 7.86
C ARG A 154 12.34 41.44 6.61
N LYS A 155 11.77 41.11 5.45
CA LYS A 155 12.50 41.12 4.17
C LYS A 155 12.87 42.54 3.77
N GLU A 156 11.97 43.50 3.92
CA GLU A 156 12.23 44.91 3.59
C GLU A 156 13.32 45.50 4.47
N LYS A 157 13.28 45.29 5.80
CA LYS A 157 14.34 45.78 6.69
C LYS A 157 15.71 45.19 6.36
N LYS A 158 15.78 43.90 6.02
CA LYS A 158 17.03 43.26 5.59
C LYS A 158 17.52 43.82 4.25
N ALA A 159 16.62 44.14 3.33
CA ALA A 159 16.98 44.72 2.04
C ALA A 159 17.56 46.14 2.20
N THR A 160 16.99 46.97 3.07
CA THR A 160 17.50 48.31 3.36
C THR A 160 18.86 48.24 4.06
N GLN A 161 18.99 47.41 5.10
CA GLN A 161 20.25 47.26 5.82
C GLN A 161 21.38 46.68 4.94
N ASN A 162 21.06 45.73 4.05
CA ASN A 162 22.06 45.17 3.14
C ASN A 162 22.51 46.18 2.08
N ARG A 163 21.65 47.14 1.72
CA ARG A 163 22.00 48.24 0.81
C ARG A 163 22.93 49.24 1.47
N GLU A 164 22.65 49.60 2.73
CA GLU A 164 23.52 50.49 3.52
C GLU A 164 24.90 49.85 3.76
N ASN A 165 24.95 48.59 4.19
CA ASN A 165 26.22 47.87 4.39
C ASN A 165 27.06 47.80 3.10
N ARG A 166 26.43 47.61 1.95
CA ARG A 166 27.13 47.55 0.66
C ARG A 166 27.72 48.91 0.27
N GLU A 167 27.02 50.00 0.54
CA GLU A 167 27.55 51.36 0.30
C GLU A 167 28.71 51.68 1.25
N GLU A 168 28.67 51.22 2.50
CA GLU A 168 29.77 51.36 3.45
C GLU A 168 30.99 50.53 3.05
N GLU A 169 30.81 49.29 2.60
CA GLU A 169 31.87 48.44 2.06
C GLU A 169 32.54 49.09 0.84
N GLU A 170 31.76 49.65 -0.10
CA GLU A 170 32.30 50.37 -1.25
C GLU A 170 33.11 51.62 -0.84
N ARG A 171 32.71 52.31 0.23
CA ARG A 171 33.47 53.45 0.78
C ARG A 171 34.78 53.00 1.43
N LEU A 172 34.75 51.93 2.21
CA LEU A 172 35.94 51.36 2.85
C LEU A 172 36.96 50.87 1.80
N LEU A 173 36.50 50.22 0.74
CA LEU A 173 37.35 49.79 -0.38
C LEU A 173 38.00 50.96 -1.10
N ARG A 174 37.28 52.08 -1.29
CA ARG A 174 37.86 53.30 -1.88
C ARG A 174 38.92 53.93 -1.00
N LEU A 175 38.71 53.97 0.32
CA LEU A 175 39.69 54.48 1.26
C LEU A 175 40.95 53.59 1.30
N ALA A 176 40.79 52.26 1.28
CA ALA A 176 41.90 51.32 1.22
C ALA A 176 42.72 51.49 -0.08
N LEU A 177 42.05 51.60 -1.23
CA LEU A 177 42.71 51.87 -2.51
C LEU A 177 43.43 53.23 -2.54
N ALA A 178 42.86 54.26 -1.90
CA ALA A 178 43.51 55.57 -1.79
C ALA A 178 44.78 55.48 -0.93
N GLN A 179 44.72 54.79 0.21
CA GLN A 179 45.91 54.55 1.05
C GLN A 179 46.98 53.73 0.34
N GLU A 180 46.59 52.74 -0.47
CA GLU A 180 47.54 51.95 -1.25
C GLU A 180 48.23 52.81 -2.31
N LYS A 181 47.48 53.69 -3.00
CA LYS A 181 48.04 54.65 -3.96
C LYS A 181 48.97 55.67 -3.31
N THR A 182 48.64 56.20 -2.13
CA THR A 182 49.54 57.13 -1.43
C THR A 182 50.82 56.43 -1.02
N LYS A 183 50.73 55.20 -0.49
CA LYS A 183 51.92 54.40 -0.16
C LYS A 183 52.78 54.13 -1.39
N GLN A 184 52.19 53.75 -2.53
CA GLN A 184 52.94 53.54 -3.78
C GLN A 184 53.57 54.84 -4.31
N THR A 185 52.90 55.98 -4.12
CA THR A 185 53.44 57.30 -4.53
C THR A 185 54.59 57.73 -3.63
N GLU A 186 54.51 57.44 -2.33
CA GLU A 186 55.59 57.64 -1.37
C GLU A 186 56.78 56.71 -1.65
N THR A 187 56.55 55.45 -2.04
CA THR A 187 57.65 54.55 -2.44
C THR A 187 58.33 55.04 -3.72
N LYS A 188 57.55 55.44 -4.73
CA LYS A 188 58.10 56.05 -5.96
C LYS A 188 58.86 57.35 -5.71
N ALA A 189 58.36 58.22 -4.83
CA ALA A 189 59.05 59.45 -4.47
C ALA A 189 60.36 59.19 -3.68
N THR A 190 60.42 58.10 -2.92
CA THR A 190 61.63 57.68 -2.20
C THR A 190 62.66 57.05 -3.15
N ASP A 191 62.21 56.33 -4.17
CA ASP A 191 63.07 55.79 -5.23
C ASP A 191 63.64 56.91 -6.13
N ASP A 192 62.85 57.96 -6.44
CA ASP A 192 63.33 59.14 -7.19
C ASP A 192 64.23 60.07 -6.36
N ALA A 193 64.06 60.14 -5.03
CA ALA A 193 64.93 60.89 -4.12
C ALA A 193 66.30 60.20 -3.91
N SER A 194 66.38 58.88 -4.10
CA SER A 194 67.62 58.11 -3.95
C SER A 194 68.57 58.23 -5.15
N ALA A 195 68.17 58.90 -6.23
CA ALA A 195 68.98 59.08 -7.44
C ALA A 195 69.70 60.45 -7.52
N SER A 196 69.54 61.34 -6.52
CA SER A 196 70.00 62.74 -6.64
C SER A 196 71.00 63.24 -5.58
N GLU A 197 71.53 62.38 -4.69
CA GLU A 197 72.55 62.80 -3.71
C GLU A 197 73.84 61.95 -3.81
N GLU A 198 74.63 62.18 -4.85
CA GLU A 198 76.06 61.87 -4.83
C GLU A 198 76.86 63.03 -5.44
N GLN A 199 77.07 64.09 -4.65
CA GLN A 199 78.23 64.99 -4.76
C GLN A 199 78.29 65.93 -3.54
N ALA A 200 79.14 65.56 -2.59
CA ALA A 200 79.70 66.46 -1.58
C ALA A 200 80.60 67.52 -2.29
N PRO A 201 81.03 68.65 -1.68
CA PRO A 201 81.78 68.59 -0.42
C PRO A 201 81.76 69.82 0.53
N THR A 202 82.29 69.57 1.73
CA THR A 202 83.28 70.36 2.51
C THR A 202 83.01 71.81 2.95
N SER A 203 82.96 72.03 4.27
CA SER A 203 83.93 72.81 5.10
C SER A 203 83.24 73.31 6.39
N LYS A 204 83.66 72.85 7.57
CA LYS A 204 84.63 73.45 8.53
C LYS A 204 83.97 74.41 9.53
N GLU A 205 84.34 74.20 10.81
CA GLU A 205 84.55 75.18 11.90
C GLU A 205 83.47 76.24 12.16
N ASP A 206 83.11 76.65 13.36
CA ASP A 206 83.31 76.29 14.77
C ASP A 206 82.57 77.44 15.51
N THR A 207 82.32 77.28 16.80
CA THR A 207 82.17 78.37 17.79
C THR A 207 80.75 78.90 18.11
N GLU A 208 80.25 78.35 19.22
CA GLU A 208 79.76 79.00 20.46
C GLU A 208 78.51 79.91 20.50
N GLU A 209 77.77 79.65 21.59
CA GLU A 209 76.84 80.49 22.33
C GLU A 209 77.09 82.01 22.24
N ASN A 210 76.03 82.77 21.92
CA ASN A 210 75.22 83.52 22.91
C ASN A 210 73.97 84.11 22.25
#